data_AF-A0AAV6IUV8-F1
#
_entry.id   AF-A0AAV6IUV8-F1
#
_cell.length_a   1.000
_cell.length_b   1.000
_cell.length_c   1.000
_cell.angle_alpha   90.00
_cell.angle_beta   90.00
_cell.angle_gamma   90.00
#
_symmetry.space_group_name_H-M   'P 1'
#
loop_
_entity.id
_entity.type
_entity.pdbx_description
1 polymer ?
#
loop_
_entity_poly.entity_id
_entity_poly.type
_entity_poly.pdbx_seq_one_letter_code
_entity_poly.pdbx_strand_id
1 'polypeptide(L)'
;MLTELVYPLWLCPHKLFKFPYKTMIYPEAGFELHRRQGDTSYAQMYTDVGVYYAPGPVLRGEVFDGAGAVRTMESWLIENHGYQPQYAVSELDEKSFWRMFDAGLYENCRKKYGAVGTFMSVYYKSKKGRKTEKEVQEAEQAHLETPIAEVDDDEDDQPAD
;
A
#
# COMPACT_ATOMS: atom_id res chain seq x y z
N MET A 1 -13.66 -36.60 -11.22
CA MET A 1 -14.02 -35.20 -11.56
C MET A 1 -13.69 -34.36 -10.34
N LEU A 2 -12.60 -33.58 -10.42
CA LEU A 2 -12.28 -32.58 -9.41
C LEU A 2 -13.28 -31.44 -9.58
N THR A 3 -14.21 -31.31 -8.63
CA THR A 3 -14.93 -30.05 -8.45
C THR A 3 -13.93 -29.06 -7.87
N GLU A 4 -13.34 -28.20 -8.71
CA GLU A 4 -12.61 -27.03 -8.25
C GLU A 4 -13.61 -26.07 -7.58
N LEU A 5 -13.85 -26.30 -6.30
CA LEU A 5 -14.53 -25.34 -5.44
C LEU A 5 -13.55 -24.18 -5.24
N VAL A 6 -13.75 -23.09 -5.99
CA VAL A 6 -13.16 -21.76 -5.75
C VAL A 6 -13.82 -21.16 -4.50
N TYR A 7 -13.80 -21.91 -3.42
CA TYR A 7 -14.31 -21.52 -2.11
C TYR A 7 -13.15 -21.58 -1.12
N PRO A 8 -12.82 -20.50 -0.41
CA PRO A 8 -13.47 -19.19 -0.41
C PRO A 8 -12.53 -18.10 -0.96
N LEU A 9 -12.63 -17.82 -2.26
CA LEU A 9 -12.11 -16.57 -2.84
C LEU A 9 -13.24 -15.54 -2.92
N TRP A 10 -13.01 -14.34 -2.39
CA TRP A 10 -13.83 -13.17 -2.65
C TRP A 10 -13.16 -12.32 -3.71
N LEU A 11 -13.88 -12.01 -4.77
CA LEU A 11 -13.47 -11.05 -5.79
C LEU A 11 -14.36 -9.81 -5.73
N CYS A 12 -13.75 -8.63 -5.60
CA CYS A 12 -14.46 -7.36 -5.60
C CYS A 12 -13.79 -6.41 -6.61
N PRO A 13 -14.31 -6.31 -7.85
CA PRO A 13 -13.82 -5.33 -8.81
C PRO A 13 -14.11 -3.91 -8.33
N HIS A 14 -13.12 -3.04 -8.39
CA HIS A 14 -13.27 -1.63 -8.03
C HIS A 14 -12.47 -0.73 -8.95
N LYS A 15 -12.92 0.53 -9.04
CA LYS A 15 -12.25 1.56 -9.82
C LYS A 15 -11.42 2.44 -8.92
N LEU A 16 -10.15 2.60 -9.26
CA LEU A 16 -9.28 3.60 -8.68
C LEU A 16 -9.37 4.86 -9.55
N PHE A 17 -9.96 5.93 -9.01
CA PHE A 17 -10.20 7.16 -9.75
C PHE A 17 -8.97 8.07 -9.78
N LYS A 18 -8.79 8.75 -10.91
CA LYS A 18 -7.79 9.79 -11.10
C LYS A 18 -8.29 11.08 -10.45
N PHE A 19 -7.70 11.45 -9.31
CA PHE A 19 -7.98 12.70 -8.61
C PHE A 19 -6.88 13.74 -8.84
N PRO A 20 -7.13 15.05 -8.65
CA PRO A 20 -6.09 16.07 -8.76
C PRO A 20 -4.91 15.89 -7.78
N TYR A 21 -5.13 15.17 -6.68
CA TYR A 21 -4.12 14.89 -5.67
C TYR A 21 -3.73 13.42 -5.68
N LYS A 22 -2.43 13.15 -5.73
CA LYS A 22 -1.87 11.79 -5.66
C LYS A 22 -1.86 11.31 -4.21
N THR A 23 -2.71 10.34 -3.89
CA THR A 23 -2.75 9.68 -2.59
C THR A 23 -1.76 8.50 -2.55
N MET A 24 -1.71 7.76 -1.43
CA MET A 24 -0.81 6.59 -1.27
C MET A 24 -1.01 5.49 -2.32
N ILE A 25 -2.20 5.40 -2.91
CA ILE A 25 -2.56 4.47 -3.99
C ILE A 25 -3.21 5.31 -5.08
N TYR A 26 -2.66 5.29 -6.28
CA TYR A 26 -3.12 6.12 -7.39
C TYR A 26 -3.04 5.32 -8.69
N PRO A 27 -3.89 5.60 -9.70
CA PRO A 27 -3.77 4.94 -11.00
C PRO A 27 -2.35 5.05 -11.56
N GLU A 28 -1.89 3.98 -12.20
CA GLU A 28 -0.56 3.94 -12.79
C GLU A 28 -0.39 5.01 -13.87
N ALA A 29 0.80 5.60 -13.97
CA ALA A 29 1.07 6.59 -14.99
C ALA A 29 0.91 5.97 -16.40
N GLY A 30 0.01 6.53 -17.20
CA GLY A 30 -0.24 6.05 -18.57
C GLY A 30 -1.12 4.79 -18.65
N PHE A 31 -1.80 4.40 -17.56
CA PHE A 31 -2.69 3.23 -17.58
C PHE A 31 -3.74 3.30 -18.70
N GLU A 32 -4.16 4.52 -19.07
CA GLU A 32 -5.14 4.80 -20.12
C GLU A 32 -4.68 4.28 -21.50
N LEU A 33 -3.36 4.17 -21.71
CA LEU A 33 -2.75 3.67 -22.95
C LEU A 33 -2.84 2.15 -23.07
N HIS A 34 -2.90 1.43 -21.95
CA HIS A 34 -2.97 -0.03 -21.94
C HIS A 34 -4.33 -0.57 -22.38
N ARG A 35 -5.39 0.24 -22.27
CA ARG A 35 -6.77 -0.10 -22.67
C ARG A 35 -7.23 -1.47 -22.13
N ARG A 36 -6.91 -1.79 -20.87
CA ARG A 36 -7.35 -3.05 -20.27
C ARG A 36 -8.87 -3.01 -20.06
N GLN A 37 -9.48 -4.19 -20.01
CA GLN A 37 -10.92 -4.28 -19.78
C GLN A 37 -11.29 -3.66 -18.43
N GLY A 38 -12.22 -2.69 -18.46
CA GLY A 38 -12.71 -1.99 -17.28
C GLY A 38 -12.03 -0.63 -17.03
N ASP A 39 -10.85 -0.39 -17.62
CA ASP A 39 -10.18 0.91 -17.56
C ASP A 39 -10.99 1.97 -18.31
N THR A 40 -10.87 3.21 -17.86
CA THR A 40 -11.46 4.41 -18.48
C THR A 40 -10.42 5.52 -18.50
N SER A 41 -10.68 6.63 -19.21
CA SER A 41 -9.77 7.77 -19.24
C SER A 41 -9.55 8.45 -17.87
N TYR A 42 -10.36 8.13 -16.87
CA TYR A 42 -10.36 8.77 -15.55
C TYR A 42 -10.30 7.79 -14.38
N ALA A 43 -10.21 6.48 -14.64
CA ALA A 43 -10.10 5.47 -13.59
C ALA A 43 -9.53 4.14 -14.11
N GLN A 44 -8.62 3.55 -13.34
CA GLN A 44 -8.03 2.23 -13.58
C GLN A 44 -8.82 1.16 -12.82
N MET A 45 -9.06 0.01 -13.46
CA MET A 45 -9.75 -1.12 -12.87
C MET A 45 -8.78 -2.00 -12.09
N TYR A 46 -9.15 -2.31 -10.84
CA TYR A 46 -8.50 -3.29 -10.00
C TYR A 46 -9.52 -4.34 -9.54
N THR A 47 -9.03 -5.48 -9.06
CA THR A 47 -9.86 -6.49 -8.39
C THR A 47 -9.24 -6.78 -7.04
N ASP A 48 -9.98 -6.49 -5.97
CA ASP A 48 -9.63 -6.93 -4.64
C ASP A 48 -9.90 -8.44 -4.52
N VAL A 49 -8.92 -9.17 -4.00
CA VAL A 49 -8.93 -10.63 -3.90
C VAL A 49 -8.76 -11.03 -2.44
N GLY A 50 -9.86 -11.43 -1.81
CA GLY A 50 -9.84 -12.02 -0.49
C GLY A 50 -9.65 -13.54 -0.56
N VAL A 51 -8.52 -14.05 -0.11
CA VAL A 51 -8.28 -15.49 0.06
C VAL A 51 -8.61 -15.86 1.50
N TYR A 52 -9.70 -16.61 1.70
CA TYR A 52 -10.16 -17.02 3.03
C TYR A 52 -9.87 -18.50 3.29
N TYR A 53 -10.06 -18.89 4.56
CA TYR A 53 -9.92 -20.26 5.08
C TYR A 53 -8.48 -20.70 5.39
N ALA A 54 -8.38 -21.86 6.03
CA ALA A 54 -7.10 -22.43 6.43
C ALA A 54 -6.42 -23.09 5.21
N PRO A 55 -5.11 -22.84 5.00
CA PRO A 55 -4.33 -23.51 3.97
C PRO A 55 -4.37 -25.03 4.12
N GLY A 56 -4.27 -25.76 3.00
CA GLY A 56 -4.28 -27.23 2.98
C GLY A 56 -3.35 -27.91 3.99
N PRO A 57 -2.08 -27.47 4.15
CA PRO A 57 -1.19 -28.01 5.18
C PRO A 57 -1.76 -27.88 6.60
N VAL A 58 -2.37 -26.74 6.94
CA VAL A 58 -3.00 -26.52 8.26
C VAL A 58 -4.17 -27.49 8.47
N LEU A 59 -5.00 -27.71 7.44
CA LEU A 59 -6.13 -28.65 7.50
C LEU A 59 -5.68 -30.12 7.67
N ARG A 60 -4.47 -30.46 7.24
CA ARG A 60 -3.85 -31.78 7.43
C ARG A 60 -3.05 -31.89 8.73
N GLY A 61 -3.00 -30.85 9.55
CA GLY A 61 -2.20 -30.81 10.78
C GLY A 61 -0.69 -30.66 10.54
N GLU A 62 -0.29 -30.20 9.35
CA GLU A 62 1.11 -29.95 8.98
C GLU A 62 1.54 -28.53 9.39
N VAL A 63 2.86 -28.32 9.51
CA VAL A 63 3.43 -26.98 9.73
C VAL A 63 3.22 -26.13 8.48
N PHE A 64 2.74 -24.90 8.68
CA PHE A 64 2.57 -23.91 7.62
C PHE A 64 3.22 -22.57 8.01
N ASP A 65 4.15 -22.09 7.20
CA ASP A 65 4.73 -20.76 7.36
C ASP A 65 3.85 -19.69 6.70
N GLY A 66 2.86 -19.20 7.45
CA GLY A 66 1.98 -18.13 6.97
C GLY A 66 2.71 -16.80 6.77
N ALA A 67 3.75 -16.51 7.55
CA ALA A 67 4.49 -15.26 7.42
C ALA A 67 5.31 -15.24 6.13
N GLY A 68 5.98 -16.35 5.80
CA GLY A 68 6.68 -16.52 4.53
C GLY A 68 5.75 -16.48 3.32
N ALA A 69 4.56 -17.09 3.43
CA ALA A 69 3.55 -17.03 2.37
C ALA A 69 3.08 -15.59 2.12
N VAL A 70 2.77 -14.83 3.17
CA VAL A 70 2.36 -13.42 3.05
C VAL A 70 3.49 -12.55 2.47
N ARG A 71 4.74 -12.69 2.94
CA ARG A 71 5.89 -11.96 2.35
C ARG A 71 6.06 -12.21 0.85
N THR A 72 5.85 -13.46 0.42
CA THR A 72 5.93 -13.85 -0.99
C THR A 72 4.82 -13.17 -1.80
N MET A 73 3.59 -13.17 -1.28
CA MET A 73 2.45 -12.48 -1.89
C MET A 73 2.67 -10.97 -1.96
N GLU A 74 3.11 -10.33 -0.88
CA GLU A 74 3.36 -8.88 -0.85
C GLU A 74 4.48 -8.46 -1.81
N SER A 75 5.54 -9.27 -1.93
CA SER A 75 6.61 -9.04 -2.91
C SER A 75 6.09 -9.14 -4.34
N TRP A 76 5.27 -10.16 -4.62
CA TRP A 76 4.63 -10.33 -5.92
C TRP A 76 3.69 -9.16 -6.24
N LEU A 77 2.93 -8.65 -5.26
CA LEU A 77 2.08 -7.47 -5.45
C LEU A 77 2.91 -6.25 -5.85
N ILE A 78 4.02 -5.97 -5.16
CA ILE A 78 4.92 -4.85 -5.50
C ILE A 78 5.45 -4.98 -6.94
N GLU A 79 5.89 -6.19 -7.33
CA GLU A 79 6.41 -6.46 -8.67
C GLU A 79 5.34 -6.35 -9.77
N ASN A 80 4.07 -6.56 -9.42
CA ASN A 80 2.95 -6.54 -10.36
C ASN A 80 2.05 -5.30 -10.20
N HIS A 81 2.56 -4.26 -9.54
CA HIS A 81 1.87 -2.97 -9.39
C HIS A 81 0.50 -3.10 -8.68
N GLY A 82 0.38 -4.12 -7.82
CA GLY A 82 -0.72 -4.35 -6.90
C GLY A 82 -0.40 -3.85 -5.49
N TYR A 83 -1.40 -3.89 -4.62
CA TYR A 83 -1.25 -3.45 -3.24
C TYR A 83 -2.11 -4.29 -2.29
N GLN A 84 -1.69 -4.36 -1.03
CA GLN A 84 -2.50 -4.92 0.04
C GLN A 84 -3.29 -3.80 0.73
N PRO A 85 -4.62 -3.86 0.81
CA PRO A 85 -5.39 -2.88 1.57
C PRO A 85 -4.95 -2.80 3.04
N GLN A 86 -4.78 -1.58 3.55
CA GLN A 86 -4.14 -1.30 4.86
C GLN A 86 -4.96 -1.71 6.09
N TYR A 87 -6.14 -2.34 5.92
CA TYR A 87 -6.85 -2.99 7.02
C TYR A 87 -6.18 -4.32 7.44
N ALA A 88 -5.37 -4.91 6.56
CA ALA A 88 -4.64 -6.14 6.82
C ALA A 88 -3.29 -5.87 7.49
N VAL A 89 -2.79 -6.89 8.18
CA VAL A 89 -1.44 -6.87 8.75
C VAL A 89 -0.42 -7.14 7.64
N SER A 90 0.67 -6.38 7.61
CA SER A 90 1.76 -6.54 6.64
C SER A 90 2.99 -7.21 7.26
N GLU A 91 3.66 -8.06 6.48
CA GLU A 91 4.96 -8.68 6.84
C GLU A 91 6.16 -7.97 6.20
N LEU A 92 5.92 -6.89 5.44
CA LEU A 92 6.95 -6.08 4.81
C LEU A 92 7.79 -5.33 5.86
N ASP A 93 9.05 -5.07 5.51
CA ASP A 93 9.82 -4.00 6.13
C ASP A 93 9.36 -2.62 5.63
N GLU A 94 9.79 -1.56 6.31
CA GLU A 94 9.34 -0.19 6.03
C GLU A 94 9.70 0.26 4.61
N LYS A 95 10.91 -0.10 4.16
CA LYS A 95 11.40 0.25 2.83
C LYS A 95 10.52 -0.38 1.74
N SER A 96 10.16 -1.66 1.91
CA SER A 96 9.32 -2.38 0.96
C SER A 96 7.86 -1.95 1.05
N PHE A 97 7.37 -1.59 2.24
CA PHE A 97 6.06 -0.96 2.43
C PHE A 97 5.95 0.32 1.59
N TRP A 98 6.95 1.20 1.64
CA TRP A 98 6.99 2.43 0.83
C TRP A 98 7.34 2.21 -0.65
N ARG A 99 7.63 0.97 -1.07
CA ARG A 99 7.63 0.61 -2.50
C ARG A 99 6.23 0.24 -2.99
N MET A 100 5.36 -0.24 -2.10
CA MET A 100 3.96 -0.54 -2.41
C MET A 100 3.08 0.72 -2.42
N PHE A 101 3.42 1.72 -1.60
CA PHE A 101 2.63 2.95 -1.41
C PHE A 101 3.47 4.20 -1.64
N ASP A 102 2.85 5.25 -2.18
CA ASP A 102 3.48 6.57 -2.30
C ASP A 102 3.37 7.36 -0.98
N ALA A 103 4.50 7.66 -0.35
CA ALA A 103 4.55 8.38 0.93
C ALA A 103 4.37 9.90 0.80
N GLY A 104 4.50 10.49 -0.40
CA GLY A 104 4.72 11.93 -0.58
C GLY A 104 3.64 12.82 0.07
N LEU A 105 2.39 12.67 -0.38
CA LEU A 105 1.29 13.46 0.19
C LEU A 105 1.02 13.12 1.66
N TYR A 106 1.21 11.86 2.04
CA TYR A 106 1.03 11.39 3.41
C TYR A 106 2.02 12.08 4.37
N GLU A 107 3.30 12.11 4.02
CA GLU A 107 4.34 12.76 4.84
C GLU A 107 4.18 14.28 4.87
N ASN A 108 3.80 14.90 3.75
CA ASN A 108 3.49 16.33 3.72
C ASN A 108 2.35 16.69 4.68
N CYS A 109 1.29 15.87 4.71
CA CYS A 109 0.19 16.08 5.65
C CYS A 109 0.63 15.86 7.10
N ARG A 110 1.43 14.84 7.38
CA ARG A 110 1.93 14.59 8.74
C ARG A 110 2.73 15.76 9.27
N LYS A 111 3.64 16.31 8.47
CA LYS A 111 4.45 17.47 8.86
C LYS A 111 3.57 18.71 9.06
N LYS A 112 2.73 19.04 8.07
CA LYS A 112 1.84 20.22 8.11
C LYS A 112 0.96 20.28 9.36
N TYR A 113 0.46 19.13 9.81
CA TYR A 113 -0.47 19.05 10.94
C TYR A 113 0.19 18.60 12.25
N GLY A 114 1.53 18.55 12.33
CA GLY A 114 2.25 18.19 13.57
C GLY A 114 2.03 16.74 14.02
N ALA A 115 1.75 15.82 13.09
CA ALA A 115 1.52 14.42 13.39
C ALA A 115 2.83 13.63 13.60
N VAL A 116 3.94 14.08 13.01
CA VAL A 116 5.26 13.44 13.20
C VAL A 116 5.68 13.52 14.67
N GLY A 117 6.05 12.40 15.27
CA GLY A 117 6.36 12.31 16.70
C GLY A 117 5.15 12.28 17.64
N THR A 118 3.97 12.70 17.17
CA THR A 118 2.71 12.64 17.94
C THR A 118 1.96 11.34 17.71
N PHE A 119 1.87 10.92 16.44
CA PHE A 119 1.17 9.70 16.03
C PHE A 119 2.09 8.80 15.22
N MET A 120 2.09 7.51 15.52
CA MET A 120 2.85 6.55 14.71
C MET A 120 2.44 6.59 13.21
N SER A 121 3.44 6.58 12.34
CA SER A 121 3.59 5.61 11.24
C SER A 121 2.33 4.86 10.76
N VAL A 122 1.82 5.04 9.53
CA VAL A 122 0.87 4.06 8.96
C VAL A 122 1.53 2.69 8.79
N TYR A 123 2.82 2.67 8.42
CA TYR A 123 3.61 1.44 8.41
C TYR A 123 3.62 0.79 9.81
N TYR A 124 3.93 1.58 10.84
CA TYR A 124 3.89 1.10 12.23
C TYR A 124 2.49 0.78 12.74
N LYS A 125 1.40 1.13 12.04
CA LYS A 125 0.06 0.62 12.36
C LYS A 125 -0.16 -0.76 11.74
N SER A 126 0.27 -0.95 10.50
CA SER A 126 0.03 -2.17 9.72
C SER A 126 1.06 -3.29 9.93
N LYS A 127 2.30 -2.98 10.36
CA LYS A 127 3.37 -3.96 10.57
C LYS A 127 2.95 -5.05 11.57
N LYS A 128 3.27 -6.32 11.27
CA LYS A 128 3.05 -7.45 12.18
C LYS A 128 3.92 -7.36 13.44
N GLY A 129 3.38 -7.87 14.54
CA GLY A 129 4.09 -8.04 15.79
C GLY A 129 3.92 -6.87 16.74
N ARG A 130 4.35 -7.07 17.99
CA ARG A 130 4.29 -6.04 19.01
C ARG A 130 5.39 -5.02 18.76
N LYS A 131 5.00 -3.77 18.55
CA LYS A 131 5.92 -2.63 18.48
C LYS A 131 6.21 -2.14 19.89
N THR A 132 7.46 -1.80 20.16
CA THR A 132 7.79 -1.12 21.42
C THR A 132 7.61 0.38 21.25
N GLU A 133 7.25 1.08 22.32
CA GLU A 133 7.16 2.55 22.29
C GLU A 133 8.48 3.18 21.86
N LYS A 134 9.60 2.60 22.33
CA LYS A 134 10.96 3.02 21.96
C LYS A 134 11.21 2.92 20.46
N GLU A 135 10.93 1.76 19.85
CA GLU A 135 11.10 1.55 18.39
C GLU A 135 10.31 2.58 17.57
N VAL A 136 9.06 2.84 17.98
CA VAL A 136 8.20 3.81 17.30
C VAL A 136 8.74 5.23 17.48
N GLN A 137 9.14 5.61 18.70
CA GLN A 137 9.71 6.93 18.97
C GLN A 137 11.01 7.17 18.20
N GLU A 138 11.92 6.21 18.18
CA GLU A 138 13.19 6.31 17.43
C GLU A 138 12.95 6.53 15.93
N ALA A 139 12.00 5.80 15.35
CA ALA A 139 11.63 5.96 13.95
C ALA A 139 10.99 7.33 13.65
N GLU A 140 10.10 7.80 14.53
CA GLU A 140 9.46 9.11 14.39
C GLU A 140 10.47 10.27 14.58
N GLN A 141 11.47 10.11 15.44
CA GLN A 141 12.56 11.09 15.60
C GLN A 141 13.45 11.15 14.36
N ALA A 142 13.79 10.01 13.76
CA ALA A 142 14.56 9.98 12.51
C ALA A 142 13.87 10.75 11.35
N HIS A 143 12.53 10.76 11.33
CA HIS A 143 11.75 11.55 10.38
C HIS A 143 11.85 13.07 10.63
N LEU A 144 12.05 13.51 11.87
CA LEU A 144 12.25 14.92 12.21
C LEU A 144 13.67 15.40 11.87
N GLU A 145 14.65 14.49 11.98
CA GLU A 145 16.07 14.80 11.76
C GLU A 145 16.46 14.83 10.27
N THR A 146 15.63 14.30 9.37
CA THR A 146 15.89 14.29 7.93
C THR A 146 15.54 15.65 7.30
N PRO A 147 16.52 16.45 6.81
CA PRO A 147 16.24 17.74 6.18
C PRO A 147 15.45 17.53 4.88
N ILE A 148 14.51 18.43 4.62
CA ILE A 148 13.74 18.46 3.37
C ILE A 148 14.73 18.83 2.26
N ALA A 149 14.91 17.96 1.27
CA ALA A 149 15.36 18.44 -0.04
C ALA A 149 14.24 19.35 -0.54
N GLU A 150 14.52 20.65 -0.58
CA GLU A 150 13.63 21.65 -1.16
C GLU A 150 13.24 21.17 -2.56
N VAL A 151 11.98 20.78 -2.72
CA VAL A 151 11.40 20.60 -4.05
C VAL A 151 10.93 21.99 -4.40
N ASP A 152 11.66 22.63 -5.29
CA ASP A 152 11.39 23.98 -5.80
C ASP A 152 9.91 24.08 -6.22
N ASP A 153 9.16 24.91 -5.51
CA ASP A 153 7.91 25.49 -5.99
C ASP A 153 8.30 26.55 -7.02
N ASP A 154 8.50 26.15 -8.28
CA ASP A 154 8.60 27.10 -9.39
C ASP A 154 7.72 26.64 -10.57
N GLU A 155 6.92 27.61 -11.03
CA GLU A 155 6.10 27.66 -12.25
C GLU A 155 4.69 27.06 -12.19
N ASP A 156 3.74 27.86 -11.69
CA ASP A 156 2.46 28.13 -12.40
C ASP A 156 1.76 29.35 -11.78
N ASP A 157 2.32 30.54 -12.02
CA ASP A 157 1.55 31.78 -11.96
C ASP A 157 2.00 32.70 -13.12
N GLN A 158 1.42 32.46 -14.31
CA GLN A 158 1.38 33.47 -15.35
C GLN A 158 -0.09 33.78 -15.69
N PRO A 159 -0.51 35.06 -15.68
CA PRO A 159 -1.84 35.44 -16.08
C PRO A 159 -1.99 35.29 -17.59
N ALA A 160 -3.11 34.71 -18.02
CA ALA A 160 -3.50 34.66 -19.42
C ALA A 160 -3.89 36.08 -19.89
N ASP A 161 -3.16 36.59 -20.87
CA ASP A 161 -3.58 37.68 -21.77
C ASP A 161 -4.40 37.10 -22.93
#